data_AF-A0AAT9QP45-F1
#
_entry.id   AF-A0AAT9QP45-F1
#
_cell.length_a   1.000
_cell.length_b   1.000
_cell.length_c   1.000
_cell.angle_alpha   90.00
_cell.angle_beta   90.00
_cell.angle_gamma   90.00
#
_symmetry.space_group_name_H-M   'P 1'
#
loop_
_entity.id
_entity.type
_entity.pdbx_description
1 polymer ?
#
loop_
_entity_poly.entity_id
_entity_poly.type
_entity_poly.pdbx_seq_one_letter_code
_entity_poly.pdbx_strand_id
1 'polypeptide(L)'
;MTALALFIDAGVHLFLAPGYQYAQPGTISQGTLFLLEAAAALVAGIYVLVRGSRAAFAFALLVALSAFAAVVLYRYVDIPAIGPIPAMYDPVWFFSKTLSAVAEGAGALLALAGLVRAGGRGRADDGARVRARRRRP
;
A
#
# COMPACT_ATOMS: atom_id res chain seq x y z
N MET A 1 12.81 -2.72 4.34
CA MET A 1 12.17 -3.61 3.34
C MET A 1 10.78 -3.15 2.95
N THR A 2 9.87 -2.85 3.88
CA THR A 2 8.54 -2.27 3.53
C THR A 2 8.63 -1.05 2.61
N ALA A 3 9.46 -0.05 2.96
CA ALA A 3 9.63 1.14 2.13
C ALA A 3 10.20 0.84 0.73
N LEU A 4 11.10 -0.15 0.61
CA LEU A 4 11.63 -0.57 -0.69
C LEU A 4 10.53 -1.18 -1.57
N ALA A 5 9.68 -2.04 -1.00
CA ALA A 5 8.55 -2.61 -1.71
C ALA A 5 7.57 -1.53 -2.20
N LEU A 6 7.26 -0.54 -1.34
CA LEU A 6 6.42 0.62 -1.71
C LEU A 6 7.05 1.49 -2.81
N PHE A 7 8.38 1.63 -2.85
CA PHE A 7 9.03 2.38 -3.92
C PHE A 7 9.07 1.62 -5.26
N ILE A 8 9.21 0.29 -5.22
CA ILE A 8 9.04 -0.54 -6.43
C ILE A 8 7.61 -0.41 -6.94
N ASP A 9 6.63 -0.56 -6.06
CA ASP A 9 5.21 -0.40 -6.35
C ASP A 9 4.89 0.97 -6.98
N ALA A 10 5.34 2.07 -6.36
CA ALA A 10 5.20 3.40 -6.93
C ALA A 10 5.84 3.53 -8.32
N GLY A 11 7.03 2.97 -8.51
CA GLY A 11 7.72 2.97 -9.80
C GLY A 11 6.95 2.24 -10.90
N VAL A 12 6.37 1.08 -10.58
CA VAL A 12 5.54 0.30 -11.51
C VAL A 12 4.29 1.09 -11.90
N HIS A 13 3.60 1.68 -10.92
CA HIS A 13 2.41 2.48 -11.15
C HIS A 13 2.67 3.74 -11.99
N LEU A 14 3.77 4.46 -11.71
CA LEU A 14 4.22 5.59 -12.54
C LEU A 14 4.55 5.17 -13.97
N PHE A 15 5.17 4.00 -14.14
CA PHE A 15 5.50 3.45 -15.45
C PHE A 15 4.27 3.06 -16.26
N LEU A 16 3.24 2.48 -15.61
CA LEU A 16 2.00 2.08 -16.28
C LEU A 16 1.10 3.27 -16.60
N ALA A 17 1.04 4.29 -15.74
CA ALA A 17 0.08 5.39 -15.85
C ALA A 17 -0.09 5.99 -17.27
N PRO A 18 0.98 6.32 -18.02
CA PRO A 18 0.84 6.92 -19.35
C PRO A 18 0.10 6.03 -20.36
N GLY A 19 0.20 4.69 -20.23
CA GLY A 19 -0.46 3.74 -21.12
C GLY A 19 -1.96 3.59 -20.89
N TYR A 20 -2.49 4.14 -19.79
CA TYR A 20 -3.85 3.89 -19.31
C TYR A 20 -4.67 5.18 -19.15
N GLN A 21 -4.42 6.18 -19.99
CA GLN A 21 -5.05 7.51 -19.90
C GLN A 21 -6.46 7.59 -20.50
N TYR A 22 -6.88 6.60 -21.28
CA TYR A 22 -8.24 6.54 -21.77
C TYR A 22 -9.22 6.39 -20.60
N ALA A 23 -10.29 7.20 -20.61
CA ALA A 23 -11.35 7.16 -19.60
C ALA A 23 -12.69 6.93 -20.28
N GLN A 24 -13.50 6.02 -19.72
CA GLN A 24 -14.88 5.86 -20.15
C GLN A 24 -15.71 7.07 -19.69
N PRO A 25 -16.80 7.44 -20.40
CA PRO A 25 -17.67 8.54 -19.98
C PRO A 25 -18.13 8.38 -18.53
N GLY A 26 -17.95 9.42 -17.72
CA GLY A 26 -18.33 9.42 -16.30
C GLY A 26 -17.31 8.77 -15.33
N THR A 27 -16.16 8.32 -15.82
CA THR A 27 -15.09 7.69 -15.01
C THR A 27 -13.79 8.49 -15.07
N ILE A 28 -12.92 8.30 -14.09
CA ILE A 28 -11.50 8.72 -14.20
C ILE A 28 -10.72 7.66 -14.97
N SER A 29 -9.57 8.04 -15.54
CA SER A 29 -8.71 7.07 -16.23
C SER A 29 -8.06 6.12 -15.24
N GLN A 30 -7.78 4.89 -15.68
CA GLN A 30 -6.97 3.95 -14.90
C GLN A 30 -5.57 4.52 -14.62
N GLY A 31 -5.03 5.31 -15.54
CA GLY A 31 -3.79 6.05 -15.34
C GLY A 31 -3.87 7.04 -14.18
N THR A 32 -4.99 7.73 -13.98
CA THR A 32 -5.19 8.58 -12.79
C THR A 32 -5.16 7.75 -11.51
N LEU A 33 -5.81 6.58 -11.48
CA LEU A 33 -5.75 5.67 -10.33
C LEU A 33 -4.31 5.22 -10.03
N PHE A 34 -3.55 4.87 -11.07
CA PHE A 34 -2.13 4.51 -10.90
C PHE A 34 -1.30 5.66 -10.34
N LEU A 35 -1.52 6.89 -10.78
CA LEU A 35 -0.82 8.06 -10.22
C LEU A 35 -1.18 8.32 -8.76
N LEU A 36 -2.45 8.14 -8.38
CA LEU A 36 -2.90 8.28 -6.99
C LEU A 36 -2.25 7.23 -6.10
N GLU A 37 -2.21 5.98 -6.55
CA GLU A 37 -1.58 4.89 -5.80
C GLU A 37 -0.07 5.14 -5.66
N ALA A 38 0.62 5.52 -6.75
CA ALA A 38 2.04 5.85 -6.69
C ALA A 38 2.34 6.98 -5.70
N ALA A 39 1.51 8.03 -5.66
CA ALA A 39 1.66 9.10 -4.69
C ALA A 39 1.47 8.59 -3.26
N ALA A 40 0.44 7.78 -3.01
CA ALA A 40 0.18 7.18 -1.71
C ALA A 40 1.34 6.27 -1.26
N ALA A 41 1.87 5.44 -2.16
CA ALA A 41 2.99 4.54 -1.91
C ALA A 41 4.29 5.30 -1.62
N LEU A 42 4.59 6.39 -2.34
CA LEU A 42 5.72 7.26 -2.02
C LEU A 42 5.59 7.89 -0.63
N VAL A 43 4.43 8.46 -0.31
CA VAL A 43 4.16 9.06 1.01
C VAL A 43 4.29 8.00 2.11
N ALA A 44 3.73 6.80 1.90
CA ALA A 44 3.82 5.71 2.85
C ALA A 44 5.26 5.23 3.05
N GLY A 45 6.03 5.07 1.96
CA GLY A 45 7.42 4.66 2.00
C GLY A 45 8.28 5.64 2.78
N ILE A 46 8.15 6.94 2.48
CA ILE A 46 8.83 8.01 3.22
C ILE A 46 8.39 8.02 4.69
N TYR A 47 7.10 7.86 4.96
CA TYR A 47 6.59 7.87 6.34
C TYR A 47 7.14 6.71 7.17
N VAL A 48 7.27 5.51 6.58
CA VAL A 48 7.92 4.36 7.21
C VAL A 48 9.40 4.64 7.48
N LEU A 49 10.13 5.22 6.53
CA LEU A 49 11.56 5.55 6.71
C LEU A 49 11.80 6.59 7.79
N VAL A 50 11.01 7.67 7.80
CA VAL A 50 11.21 8.80 8.71
C VAL A 50 10.76 8.47 10.13
N ARG A 51 9.62 7.78 10.29
CA ARG A 51 8.99 7.64 11.61
C ARG A 51 8.98 6.23 12.17
N GLY A 52 9.00 5.19 11.33
CA GLY A 52 9.00 3.79 11.75
C GLY A 52 7.90 3.40 12.75
N SER A 53 6.82 4.17 12.81
CA SER A 53 5.80 4.08 13.86
C SER A 53 4.71 3.08 13.50
N ARG A 54 3.87 2.69 14.48
CA ARG A 54 2.70 1.86 14.21
C ARG A 54 1.79 2.47 13.14
N ALA A 55 1.57 3.78 13.20
CA ALA A 55 0.75 4.49 12.22
C ALA A 55 1.38 4.45 10.81
N ALA A 56 2.72 4.54 10.71
CA ALA A 56 3.41 4.43 9.44
C ALA A 56 3.24 3.04 8.81
N PHE A 57 3.41 1.97 9.61
CA PHE A 57 3.18 0.61 9.13
C PHE A 57 1.72 0.31 8.83
N ALA A 58 0.77 0.88 9.57
CA ALA A 58 -0.66 0.74 9.27
C ALA A 58 -1.01 1.41 7.94
N PHE A 59 -0.51 2.62 7.70
CA PHE A 59 -0.74 3.32 6.44
C PHE A 59 -0.09 2.56 5.25
N ALA A 60 1.15 2.09 5.40
CA ALA A 60 1.81 1.24 4.42
C ALA A 60 1.04 -0.05 4.11
N LEU A 61 0.47 -0.68 5.14
CA LEU A 61 -0.35 -1.88 4.97
C LEU A 61 -1.63 -1.57 4.17
N LEU A 62 -2.30 -0.46 4.48
CA LEU A 62 -3.53 -0.06 3.78
C LEU A 62 -3.27 0.12 2.29
N VAL A 63 -2.25 0.90 1.93
CA VAL A 63 -1.85 1.19 0.54
C VAL A 63 -1.50 -0.11 -0.20
N ALA A 64 -0.49 -0.84 0.29
CA ALA A 64 -0.01 -2.05 -0.39
C ALA A 64 -1.10 -3.14 -0.48
N LEU A 65 -1.95 -3.28 0.55
CA LEU A 65 -3.03 -4.26 0.51
C LEU A 65 -4.16 -3.84 -0.43
N SER A 66 -4.48 -2.54 -0.54
CA SER A 66 -5.49 -2.06 -1.49
C SER A 66 -5.06 -2.26 -2.93
N ALA A 67 -3.81 -1.93 -3.27
CA ALA A 67 -3.26 -2.17 -4.60
C ALA A 67 -3.25 -3.68 -4.93
N PHE A 68 -2.71 -4.51 -4.03
CA PHE A 68 -2.69 -5.95 -4.21
C PHE A 68 -4.09 -6.53 -4.42
N ALA A 69 -5.04 -6.12 -3.57
CA ALA A 69 -6.42 -6.56 -3.68
C ALA A 69 -7.03 -6.13 -5.01
N ALA A 70 -6.79 -4.90 -5.47
CA ALA A 70 -7.27 -4.42 -6.76
C ALA A 70 -6.68 -5.25 -7.92
N VAL A 71 -5.36 -5.46 -7.96
CA VAL A 71 -4.70 -6.23 -9.03
C VAL A 71 -5.23 -7.67 -9.08
N VAL A 72 -5.39 -8.33 -7.93
CA VAL A 72 -5.91 -9.70 -7.86
C VAL A 72 -7.41 -9.74 -8.20
N LEU A 73 -8.20 -8.83 -7.66
CA LEU A 73 -9.65 -8.82 -7.85
C LEU A 73 -10.02 -8.57 -9.32
N TYR A 74 -9.50 -7.49 -9.91
CA TYR A 74 -9.76 -7.18 -11.32
C TYR A 74 -9.05 -8.12 -12.29
N ARG A 75 -8.17 -9.00 -11.80
CA ARG A 75 -7.64 -10.11 -12.61
C ARG A 75 -8.62 -11.28 -12.72
N TYR A 76 -9.38 -11.56 -11.67
CA TYR A 76 -10.22 -12.77 -11.59
C TYR A 76 -11.72 -12.50 -11.67
N VAL A 77 -12.14 -11.26 -11.43
CA VAL A 77 -13.54 -10.87 -11.39
C VAL A 77 -13.77 -9.69 -12.33
N ASP A 78 -14.71 -9.86 -13.25
CA ASP A 78 -15.14 -8.79 -14.16
C ASP A 78 -16.12 -7.86 -13.43
N ILE A 79 -15.57 -6.80 -12.84
CA ILE A 79 -16.34 -5.79 -12.11
C ILE A 79 -16.61 -4.63 -13.08
N PRO A 80 -17.89 -4.27 -13.31
CA PRO A 80 -18.23 -3.13 -14.15
C PRO A 80 -17.79 -1.82 -13.49
N ALA A 81 -17.83 -0.72 -14.24
CA ALA A 81 -17.54 0.60 -13.68
C ALA A 81 -18.48 0.92 -12.49
N ILE A 82 -17.93 1.47 -11.41
CA ILE A 82 -18.66 1.83 -10.18
C ILE A 82 -18.42 3.30 -9.89
N GLY A 83 -19.42 4.14 -10.18
CA GLY A 83 -19.30 5.58 -10.04
C GLY A 83 -18.10 6.11 -10.87
N PRO A 84 -17.17 6.87 -10.26
CA PRO A 84 -16.01 7.39 -10.99
C PRO A 84 -14.94 6.31 -11.29
N ILE A 85 -15.03 5.12 -10.71
CA ILE A 85 -14.05 4.05 -10.90
C ILE A 85 -14.36 3.30 -12.20
N PRO A 86 -13.43 3.25 -13.17
CA PRO A 86 -13.64 2.57 -14.44
C PRO A 86 -13.70 1.05 -14.28
N ALA A 87 -14.26 0.35 -15.28
CA ALA A 87 -14.12 -1.09 -15.38
C ALA A 87 -12.64 -1.43 -15.65
N MET A 88 -12.01 -2.20 -14.76
CA MET A 88 -10.56 -2.47 -14.81
C MET A 88 -10.21 -3.94 -15.05
N TYR A 89 -11.20 -4.76 -15.42
CA TYR A 89 -10.99 -6.19 -15.62
C TYR A 89 -9.92 -6.43 -16.68
N ASP A 90 -8.88 -7.17 -16.29
CA ASP A 90 -7.79 -7.55 -17.17
C ASP A 90 -7.32 -8.97 -16.82
N PRO A 91 -7.68 -9.98 -17.63
CA PRO A 91 -7.34 -11.38 -17.39
C PRO A 91 -5.92 -11.75 -17.78
N VAL A 92 -5.07 -10.81 -18.22
CA VAL A 92 -3.70 -11.15 -18.65
C VAL A 92 -2.71 -10.84 -17.53
N TRP A 93 -1.76 -11.74 -17.31
CA TRP A 93 -0.57 -11.47 -16.50
C TRP A 93 0.58 -11.11 -17.43
N PHE A 94 1.15 -9.93 -17.23
CA PHE A 94 2.38 -9.49 -17.87
C PHE A 94 3.39 -9.06 -16.81
N PHE A 95 4.63 -8.79 -17.24
CA PHE A 95 5.74 -8.56 -16.32
C PHE A 95 5.44 -7.45 -15.31
N SER A 96 5.08 -6.25 -15.75
CA SER A 96 4.85 -5.12 -14.84
C SER A 96 3.70 -5.37 -13.85
N LYS A 97 2.60 -6.00 -14.30
CA LYS A 97 1.50 -6.38 -13.41
C LYS A 97 1.90 -7.44 -12.37
N THR A 98 2.71 -8.42 -12.80
CA THR A 98 3.26 -9.44 -11.90
C THR A 98 4.21 -8.81 -10.88
N LEU A 99 5.07 -7.90 -11.32
CA LEU A 99 5.98 -7.15 -10.46
C LEU A 99 5.21 -6.29 -9.46
N SER A 100 4.13 -5.61 -9.88
CA SER A 100 3.21 -4.88 -9.00
C SER A 100 2.66 -5.82 -7.92
N ALA A 101 2.00 -6.91 -8.31
CA ALA A 101 1.38 -7.84 -7.38
C ALA A 101 2.36 -8.43 -6.37
N VAL A 102 3.59 -8.75 -6.80
CA VAL A 102 4.65 -9.25 -5.90
C VAL A 102 5.11 -8.15 -4.94
N ALA A 103 5.35 -6.93 -5.45
CA ALA A 103 5.80 -5.81 -4.62
C ALA A 103 4.75 -5.42 -3.59
N GLU A 104 3.49 -5.30 -4.00
CA GLU A 104 2.34 -4.97 -3.15
C GLU A 104 2.10 -6.08 -2.12
N GLY A 105 2.06 -7.35 -2.55
CA GLY A 105 1.85 -8.49 -1.66
C GLY A 105 2.96 -8.63 -0.62
N ALA A 106 4.23 -8.55 -1.04
CA ALA A 106 5.36 -8.55 -0.13
C ALA A 106 5.36 -7.31 0.79
N GLY A 107 5.04 -6.14 0.23
CA GLY A 107 4.92 -4.87 0.94
C GLY A 107 3.87 -4.95 2.05
N ALA A 108 2.69 -5.50 1.76
CA ALA A 108 1.61 -5.71 2.72
C ALA A 108 2.04 -6.66 3.85
N LEU A 109 2.65 -7.81 3.52
CA LEU A 109 3.15 -8.75 4.53
C LEU A 109 4.22 -8.12 5.42
N LEU A 110 5.17 -7.39 4.84
CA LEU A 110 6.23 -6.70 5.58
C LEU A 110 5.66 -5.56 6.44
N ALA A 111 4.70 -4.80 5.92
CA ALA A 111 4.01 -3.74 6.66
C ALA A 111 3.23 -4.30 7.85
N LEU A 112 2.49 -5.39 7.67
CA LEU A 112 1.79 -6.09 8.75
C LEU A 112 2.78 -6.57 9.82
N ALA A 113 3.89 -7.17 9.40
CA ALA A 113 4.92 -7.65 10.32
C ALA A 113 5.60 -6.49 11.07
N GLY A 114 5.75 -5.31 10.44
CA GLY A 114 6.20 -4.08 11.08
C GLY A 114 5.19 -3.52 12.08
N LEU A 115 3.91 -3.52 11.72
CA LEU A 115 2.79 -3.06 12.56
C LEU A 115 2.69 -3.87 13.86
N VAL A 116 2.77 -5.19 13.77
CA VAL A 116 2.75 -6.10 14.94
C VAL A 116 3.94 -5.83 15.86
N ARG A 117 5.16 -5.69 15.30
CA ARG A 117 6.38 -5.43 16.08
C ARG A 117 6.40 -4.05 16.74
N ALA A 118 5.96 -3.01 16.03
CA ALA A 118 5.85 -1.67 16.58
C ALA A 118 4.79 -1.60 17.70
N GLY A 119 3.78 -2.48 17.65
CA GLY A 119 2.77 -2.62 18.69
C GLY A 119 3.27 -3.20 20.02
N GLY A 120 4.24 -4.11 19.95
CA GLY A 120 4.86 -4.70 21.14
C GLY A 120 5.77 -3.74 21.90
N ARG A 121 6.55 -2.92 21.17
CA ARG A 121 7.51 -1.97 21.78
C ARG A 121 6.83 -0.87 22.59
N GLY A 122 5.75 -0.27 22.07
CA GLY A 122 5.02 0.78 22.80
C GLY A 122 4.41 0.28 24.12
N ARG A 123 3.89 -0.95 24.15
CA ARG A 123 3.35 -1.55 25.39
C ARG A 123 4.45 -1.85 26.42
N ALA A 124 5.63 -2.26 25.96
CA ALA A 124 6.76 -2.53 26.86
C ALA A 124 7.27 -1.24 27.52
N ASP A 125 7.37 -0.15 26.76
CA ASP A 125 7.80 1.16 27.28
C ASP A 125 6.80 1.75 28.28
N ASP A 126 5.49 1.61 28.03
CA ASP A 126 4.45 2.04 28.97
C ASP A 126 4.50 1.25 30.30
N GLY A 127 4.73 -0.07 30.23
CA GLY A 127 4.90 -0.91 31.41
C GLY A 127 6.12 -0.53 32.26
N ALA A 128 7.23 -0.17 31.61
CA ALA A 128 8.43 0.30 32.27
C ALA A 128 8.21 1.67 32.96
N ARG A 129 7.52 2.61 32.30
CA ARG A 129 7.18 3.93 32.86
C ARG A 129 6.27 3.84 34.08
N VAL A 130 5.24 2.98 34.04
CA VAL A 130 4.34 2.75 35.19
C VAL A 130 5.09 2.15 36.39
N ARG A 131 5.98 1.17 36.14
CA ARG A 131 6.85 0.60 37.20
C ARG A 131 7.79 1.64 37.81
N ALA A 132 8.42 2.49 36.99
CA ALA A 132 9.29 3.55 37.47
C ALA A 132 8.54 4.59 38.32
N ARG A 133 7.31 4.94 37.94
CA ARG A 133 6.47 5.90 38.68
C ARG A 133 6.00 5.35 40.04
N ARG A 134 5.77 4.04 40.16
CA ARG A 134 5.45 3.38 41.45
C ARG A 134 6.63 3.25 42.42
N ARG A 135 7.87 3.41 41.94
CA ARG A 135 9.09 3.26 42.76
C ARG A 135 9.65 4.58 43.31
N ARG A 136 9.03 5.72 43.00
CA ARG A 136 9.41 6.99 43.62
C ARG A 136 8.62 7.16 44.93
N PRO A 137 9.28 7.16 46.10
CA PRO A 137 8.64 7.38 47.40
C PRO A 137 8.12 8.82 47.53
#